data_AF-A0AA88ZM09-F1
#
_entry.id   AF-A0AA88ZM09-F1
#
_cell.length_a   1.000
_cell.length_b   1.000
_cell.length_c   1.000
_cell.angle_alpha   90.00
_cell.angle_beta   90.00
_cell.angle_gamma   90.00
#
_symmetry.space_group_name_H-M   'P 1'
#
loop_
_entity.id
_entity.type
_entity.pdbx_description
1 polymer ?
#
loop_
_entity_poly.entity_id
_entity_poly.type
_entity_poly.pdbx_seq_one_letter_code
_entity_poly.pdbx_strand_id
1 'polypeptide(L)'
;MKQNIVVFLGGLLLGITHSNAQEQTQNFGSLKIHEEGSLGFHNNLINNGSFDENAGLVGFYNTSDLTISGAFRPIFKDAEIVVTDHLNLEIGVGISNNSNFIIGNIVTPRNQLAITLDYINDAFYTGETDLTKVDGYAALSNKQNFLFPTGITDKLRPIELRSSSVNALAKAAYFYEDPNVPSTFTTSFNTNQKSDILLRISSYEFWDLDSDILSNVILTWDIDSSIPNIVDRIEDLRVVGWDKTDGIWVDLGNTNLSGDFTSGSITSATFLPNAYEVITFGESLSTESITLDNYILTPNDDGVNDYLVIDAVALSPNNKIEIYNRWGRIVYTVENYKNLFDGTANNKFTISKDKGLPDGIYFYVVKLFDIEVTHQGYLYLNN
;
A
#
# COMPACT_ATOMS: atom_id res chain seq x y z
N MET A 1 -7.97 -85.37 59.39
CA MET A 1 -8.34 -83.96 59.56
C MET A 1 -7.56 -83.13 58.55
N LYS A 2 -8.20 -82.73 57.46
CA LYS A 2 -7.68 -81.78 56.48
C LYS A 2 -8.72 -80.68 56.35
N GLN A 3 -8.31 -79.42 56.50
CA GLN A 3 -8.94 -78.16 56.03
C GLN A 3 -8.45 -77.01 56.92
N ASN A 4 -8.19 -75.79 56.49
CA ASN A 4 -7.82 -75.18 55.21
C ASN A 4 -7.29 -73.80 55.67
N ILE A 5 -6.04 -73.44 55.36
CA ILE A 5 -5.55 -72.08 55.63
C ILE A 5 -6.08 -71.19 54.50
N VAL A 6 -6.97 -70.26 54.85
CA VAL A 6 -7.44 -69.21 53.96
C VAL A 6 -6.46 -68.04 54.09
N VAL A 7 -5.70 -67.75 53.03
CA VAL A 7 -4.89 -66.54 52.89
C VAL A 7 -5.76 -65.50 52.19
N PHE A 8 -6.06 -64.39 52.87
CA PHE A 8 -6.65 -63.20 52.25
C PHE A 8 -5.55 -62.43 51.53
N LEU A 9 -5.53 -62.48 50.20
CA LEU A 9 -4.74 -61.57 49.38
C LEU A 9 -5.59 -60.31 49.15
N GLY A 10 -5.36 -59.27 49.94
CA GLY A 10 -5.96 -57.95 49.72
C GLY A 10 -5.35 -57.30 48.50
N GLY A 11 -6.01 -57.44 47.34
CA GLY A 11 -5.66 -56.70 46.14
C GLY A 11 -5.95 -55.21 46.33
N LEU A 12 -4.90 -54.40 46.43
CA LEU A 12 -5.00 -52.96 46.33
C LEU A 12 -5.32 -52.62 44.86
N LEU A 13 -6.60 -52.36 44.56
CA LEU A 13 -6.98 -51.72 43.29
C LEU A 13 -6.41 -50.30 43.31
N LEU A 14 -5.27 -50.10 42.66
CA LEU A 14 -4.84 -48.78 42.20
C LEU A 14 -5.83 -48.34 41.13
N GLY A 15 -6.83 -47.55 41.54
CA GLY A 15 -7.66 -46.81 40.61
C GLY A 15 -6.76 -45.86 39.81
N ILE A 16 -6.52 -46.20 38.54
CA ILE A 16 -5.88 -45.29 37.60
C ILE A 16 -6.89 -44.17 37.35
N THR A 17 -6.79 -43.08 38.10
CA THR A 17 -7.45 -41.83 37.72
C THR A 17 -6.70 -41.31 36.50
N HIS A 18 -7.31 -41.41 35.32
CA HIS A 18 -6.87 -40.63 34.16
C HIS A 18 -7.09 -39.16 34.50
N SER A 19 -6.04 -38.48 34.98
CA SER A 19 -6.02 -37.02 34.97
C SER A 19 -5.81 -36.61 33.52
N ASN A 20 -6.88 -36.19 32.84
CA ASN A 20 -6.71 -35.45 31.59
C ASN A 20 -6.00 -34.16 31.96
N ALA A 21 -4.76 -34.00 31.53
CA ALA A 21 -4.09 -32.71 31.59
C ALA A 21 -4.90 -31.74 30.72
N GLN A 22 -5.07 -30.51 31.20
CA GLN A 22 -5.82 -29.49 30.47
C GLN A 22 -5.04 -29.15 29.18
N GLU A 23 -5.60 -29.52 28.02
CA GLU A 23 -4.95 -29.31 26.71
C GLU A 23 -5.00 -27.84 26.24
N GLN A 24 -5.74 -26.97 26.94
CA GLN A 24 -5.98 -25.58 26.54
C GLN A 24 -6.19 -24.67 27.75
N THR A 25 -5.61 -23.47 27.76
CA THR A 25 -5.86 -22.50 28.83
C THR A 25 -7.16 -21.76 28.56
N GLN A 26 -8.12 -21.88 29.48
CA GLN A 26 -9.42 -21.23 29.35
C GLN A 26 -9.62 -20.18 30.43
N ASN A 27 -10.01 -18.97 30.04
CA ASN A 27 -10.43 -17.91 30.95
C ASN A 27 -11.95 -17.73 30.86
N PHE A 28 -12.67 -17.79 31.99
CA PHE A 28 -14.11 -17.49 32.08
C PHE A 28 -14.41 -16.27 32.96
N GLY A 29 -13.41 -15.72 33.65
CA GLY A 29 -13.57 -14.64 34.62
C GLY A 29 -12.75 -13.41 34.25
N SER A 30 -12.61 -12.49 35.20
CA SER A 30 -11.70 -11.36 35.05
C SER A 30 -10.25 -11.83 35.21
N LEU A 31 -9.41 -11.59 34.20
CA LEU A 31 -7.97 -11.82 34.26
C LEU A 31 -7.25 -10.48 34.31
N LYS A 32 -6.32 -10.32 35.26
CA LYS A 32 -5.42 -9.17 35.37
C LYS A 32 -4.00 -9.67 35.58
N ILE A 33 -3.07 -9.13 34.81
CA ILE A 33 -1.63 -9.31 35.02
C ILE A 33 -1.12 -7.98 35.54
N HIS A 34 -0.47 -7.99 36.70
CA HIS A 34 0.06 -6.78 37.34
C HIS A 34 1.38 -6.34 36.68
N GLU A 35 1.87 -5.13 36.98
CA GLU A 35 3.00 -4.48 36.29
C GLU A 35 4.29 -5.32 36.20
N GLU A 36 4.63 -6.07 37.25
CA GLU A 36 5.81 -6.96 37.27
C GLU A 36 5.44 -8.42 36.98
N GLY A 37 4.17 -8.69 36.72
CA GLY A 37 3.65 -10.02 36.43
C GLY A 37 3.99 -10.45 35.00
N SER A 38 4.29 -11.73 34.85
CA SER A 38 4.40 -12.38 33.55
C SER A 38 3.51 -13.63 33.49
N LEU A 39 2.95 -13.89 32.31
CA LEU A 39 2.12 -15.07 32.04
C LEU A 39 2.53 -15.71 30.71
N GLY A 40 2.97 -16.96 30.76
CA GLY A 40 3.30 -17.74 29.57
C GLY A 40 2.18 -18.70 29.16
N PHE A 41 1.73 -18.61 27.92
CA PHE A 41 0.84 -19.59 27.29
C PHE A 41 1.66 -20.56 26.44
N HIS A 42 1.64 -21.84 26.81
CA HIS A 42 2.26 -22.93 26.04
C HIS A 42 1.27 -23.75 25.23
N ASN A 43 -0.03 -23.52 25.43
CA ASN A 43 -1.16 -24.16 24.74
C ASN A 43 -2.13 -23.07 24.28
N ASN A 44 -3.14 -23.45 23.48
CA ASN A 44 -4.17 -22.52 23.00
C ASN A 44 -4.83 -21.75 24.14
N LEU A 45 -5.12 -20.47 23.88
CA LEU A 45 -5.86 -19.59 24.77
C LEU A 45 -7.30 -19.46 24.30
N ILE A 46 -8.25 -19.85 25.14
CA ILE A 46 -9.68 -19.58 24.94
C ILE A 46 -10.12 -18.51 25.94
N ASN A 47 -10.37 -17.29 25.46
CA ASN A 47 -10.81 -16.18 26.31
C ASN A 47 -12.33 -15.97 26.25
N ASN A 48 -13.01 -16.44 27.29
CA ASN A 48 -14.44 -16.23 27.55
C ASN A 48 -14.69 -15.28 28.73
N GLY A 49 -13.69 -14.51 29.15
CA GLY A 49 -13.78 -13.53 30.23
C GLY A 49 -13.13 -12.19 29.88
N SER A 50 -13.28 -11.20 30.76
CA SER A 50 -12.71 -9.86 30.55
C SER A 50 -11.24 -9.80 30.96
N PHE A 51 -10.44 -9.03 30.23
CA PHE A 51 -9.15 -8.56 30.71
C PHE A 51 -9.35 -7.20 31.38
N ASP A 52 -8.99 -7.10 32.66
CA ASP A 52 -9.18 -5.89 33.46
C ASP A 52 -7.82 -5.28 33.80
N GLU A 53 -7.53 -4.09 33.25
CA GLU A 53 -6.30 -3.33 33.51
C GLU A 53 -5.01 -4.16 33.42
N ASN A 54 -4.85 -4.91 32.33
CA ASN A 54 -3.63 -5.69 32.11
C ASN A 54 -2.40 -4.76 32.04
N ALA A 55 -1.41 -5.01 32.88
CA ALA A 55 -0.25 -4.16 33.08
C ALA A 55 1.10 -4.89 32.97
N GLY A 56 1.09 -6.21 32.76
CA GLY A 56 2.29 -7.04 32.68
C GLY A 56 2.53 -7.67 31.32
N LEU A 57 3.46 -8.63 31.29
CA LEU A 57 3.89 -9.33 30.09
C LEU A 57 3.11 -10.62 29.86
N VAL A 58 2.66 -10.84 28.64
CA VAL A 58 2.20 -12.15 28.16
C VAL A 58 3.19 -12.70 27.15
N GLY A 59 3.51 -13.99 27.25
CA GLY A 59 4.30 -14.69 26.24
C GLY A 59 3.54 -15.88 25.66
N PHE A 60 3.67 -16.10 24.37
CA PHE A 60 3.15 -17.28 23.66
C PHE A 60 4.32 -18.14 23.18
N TYR A 61 4.38 -19.39 23.63
CA TYR A 61 5.56 -20.25 23.49
C TYR A 61 5.17 -21.65 23.00
N ASN A 62 5.44 -21.95 21.73
CA ASN A 62 5.20 -23.30 21.20
C ASN A 62 6.09 -23.62 19.98
N THR A 63 6.37 -24.89 19.75
CA THR A 63 7.10 -25.38 18.56
C THR A 63 6.18 -25.73 17.39
N SER A 64 4.87 -25.63 17.60
CA SER A 64 3.80 -25.83 16.63
C SER A 64 2.80 -24.67 16.73
N ASP A 65 1.74 -24.71 15.93
CA ASP A 65 0.69 -23.68 15.99
C ASP A 65 0.09 -23.48 17.39
N LEU A 66 -0.17 -22.21 17.72
CA LEU A 66 -1.03 -21.81 18.82
C LEU A 66 -2.25 -21.08 18.27
N THR A 67 -3.34 -21.09 19.05
CA THR A 67 -4.56 -20.37 18.70
C THR A 67 -5.05 -19.53 19.88
N ILE A 68 -5.45 -18.30 19.58
CA ILE A 68 -6.24 -17.45 20.48
C ILE A 68 -7.67 -17.38 19.95
N SER A 69 -8.61 -17.87 20.75
CA SER A 69 -10.04 -17.91 20.42
C SER A 69 -10.89 -17.54 21.63
N GLY A 70 -12.22 -17.61 21.50
CA GLY A 70 -13.17 -17.35 22.58
C GLY A 70 -14.23 -16.30 22.22
N ALA A 71 -14.97 -15.84 23.23
CA ALA A 71 -16.06 -14.88 23.05
C ALA A 71 -15.63 -13.41 23.25
N PHE A 72 -14.51 -13.16 23.92
CA PHE A 72 -14.08 -11.81 24.29
C PHE A 72 -12.67 -11.51 23.79
N ARG A 73 -12.51 -10.37 23.12
CA ARG A 73 -11.23 -9.83 22.68
C ARG A 73 -10.31 -9.54 23.87
N PRO A 74 -9.13 -10.19 23.99
CA PRO A 74 -8.15 -9.84 25.02
C PRO A 74 -7.38 -8.58 24.62
N ILE A 75 -6.96 -7.81 25.62
CA ILE A 75 -6.02 -6.69 25.47
C ILE A 75 -4.82 -6.98 26.37
N PHE A 76 -3.65 -7.06 25.75
CA PHE A 76 -2.36 -7.25 26.41
C PHE A 76 -1.60 -5.93 26.42
N LYS A 77 -0.87 -5.66 27.50
CA LYS A 77 0.04 -4.51 27.53
C LYS A 77 1.30 -4.82 26.76
N ASP A 78 2.02 -5.83 27.24
CA ASP A 78 3.22 -6.35 26.58
C ASP A 78 2.97 -7.79 26.14
N ALA A 79 3.33 -8.10 24.90
CA ALA A 79 3.23 -9.43 24.31
C ALA A 79 4.57 -9.89 23.73
N GLU A 80 4.92 -11.15 23.92
CA GLU A 80 6.07 -11.82 23.32
C GLU A 80 5.62 -13.05 22.54
N ILE A 81 6.09 -13.19 21.30
CA ILE A 81 5.67 -14.26 20.39
C ILE A 81 6.87 -15.13 20.02
N VAL A 82 6.85 -16.36 20.52
CA VAL A 82 7.82 -17.43 20.25
C VAL A 82 7.06 -18.68 19.83
N VAL A 83 6.46 -18.65 18.64
CA VAL A 83 5.65 -19.75 18.11
C VAL A 83 6.25 -20.21 16.79
N THR A 84 6.85 -21.40 16.72
CA THR A 84 7.67 -21.81 15.55
C THR A 84 6.90 -21.81 14.23
N ASP A 85 5.65 -22.29 14.25
CA ASP A 85 4.77 -22.23 13.08
C ASP A 85 4.02 -20.89 13.08
N HIS A 86 2.80 -20.83 13.66
CA HIS A 86 2.01 -19.60 13.70
C HIS A 86 1.23 -19.41 15.00
N LEU A 87 1.08 -18.14 15.42
CA LEU A 87 0.06 -17.75 16.39
C LEU A 87 -1.21 -17.31 15.64
N ASN A 88 -2.20 -18.21 15.58
CA ASN A 88 -3.45 -17.99 14.87
C ASN A 88 -4.46 -17.23 15.74
N LEU A 89 -5.07 -16.18 15.17
CA LEU A 89 -6.15 -15.43 15.82
C LEU A 89 -7.50 -15.82 15.22
N GLU A 90 -8.40 -16.31 16.07
CA GLU A 90 -9.83 -16.51 15.74
C GLU A 90 -10.71 -15.39 16.31
N ILE A 91 -10.12 -14.51 17.12
CA ILE A 91 -10.71 -13.28 17.64
C ILE A 91 -9.68 -12.16 17.58
N GLY A 92 -10.12 -10.91 17.48
CA GLY A 92 -9.20 -9.77 17.51
C GLY A 92 -8.44 -9.71 18.85
N VAL A 93 -7.22 -9.20 18.81
CA VAL A 93 -6.33 -9.00 19.98
C VAL A 93 -5.88 -7.55 20.03
N GLY A 94 -5.78 -6.98 21.23
CA GLY A 94 -5.26 -5.63 21.44
C GLY A 94 -3.88 -5.64 22.08
N ILE A 95 -3.02 -4.74 21.62
CA ILE A 95 -1.72 -4.42 22.23
C ILE A 95 -1.78 -2.96 22.67
N SER A 96 -1.49 -2.68 23.94
CA SER A 96 -1.51 -1.32 24.51
C SER A 96 -0.14 -0.74 24.82
N ASN A 97 0.95 -1.52 24.67
CA ASN A 97 2.32 -1.01 24.79
C ASN A 97 3.27 -1.65 23.74
N ASN A 98 3.67 -2.91 23.90
CA ASN A 98 4.63 -3.54 22.98
C ASN A 98 4.18 -4.95 22.57
N SER A 99 4.36 -5.30 21.29
CA SER A 99 4.43 -6.69 20.87
C SER A 99 5.79 -7.02 20.26
N ASN A 100 6.51 -7.95 20.87
CA ASN A 100 7.82 -8.40 20.42
C ASN A 100 7.68 -9.70 19.62
N PHE A 101 7.92 -9.63 18.31
CA PHE A 101 8.02 -10.80 17.47
C PHE A 101 9.42 -11.42 17.59
N ILE A 102 9.50 -12.68 18.01
CA ILE A 102 10.78 -13.40 18.12
C ILE A 102 10.80 -14.57 17.15
N ILE A 103 9.75 -15.40 17.12
CA ILE A 103 9.61 -16.53 16.19
C ILE A 103 8.15 -16.65 15.75
N GLY A 104 7.95 -16.82 14.44
CA GLY A 104 6.67 -17.09 13.79
C GLY A 104 5.84 -15.85 13.49
N ASN A 105 4.85 -16.04 12.61
CA ASN A 105 3.89 -15.00 12.28
C ASN A 105 2.71 -15.04 13.25
N ILE A 106 2.07 -13.89 13.43
CA ILE A 106 0.69 -13.81 13.91
C ILE A 106 -0.20 -13.88 12.68
N VAL A 107 -1.07 -14.89 12.59
CA VAL A 107 -1.96 -15.09 11.44
C VAL A 107 -3.35 -14.57 11.78
N THR A 108 -3.89 -13.73 10.90
CA THR A 108 -5.26 -13.22 10.98
C THR A 108 -6.01 -13.50 9.68
N PRO A 109 -7.31 -13.82 9.74
CA PRO A 109 -8.08 -14.17 8.55
C PRO A 109 -8.31 -12.94 7.65
N ARG A 110 -7.96 -13.07 6.37
CA ARG A 110 -8.21 -12.02 5.35
C ARG A 110 -9.67 -11.87 4.95
N ASN A 111 -10.53 -12.86 5.25
CA ASN A 111 -11.96 -12.83 4.97
C ASN A 111 -12.82 -12.43 6.19
N GLN A 112 -12.21 -12.11 7.33
CA GLN A 112 -12.91 -11.69 8.56
C GLN A 112 -12.25 -10.44 9.16
N LEU A 113 -12.55 -9.28 8.57
CA LEU A 113 -11.94 -7.97 8.87
C LEU A 113 -12.06 -7.50 10.33
N ALA A 114 -12.88 -8.16 11.16
CA ALA A 114 -13.00 -7.86 12.59
C ALA A 114 -11.89 -8.52 13.45
N ILE A 115 -11.17 -9.50 12.90
CA ILE A 115 -10.12 -10.24 13.59
C ILE A 115 -8.78 -9.68 13.15
N THR A 116 -8.23 -8.81 14.00
CA THR A 116 -6.96 -8.12 13.74
C THR A 116 -6.05 -8.20 14.96
N LEU A 117 -4.75 -8.02 14.74
CA LEU A 117 -3.85 -7.55 15.78
C LEU A 117 -3.86 -6.02 15.80
N ASP A 118 -4.41 -5.42 16.85
CA ASP A 118 -4.67 -3.98 16.93
C ASP A 118 -3.75 -3.28 17.94
N TYR A 119 -3.05 -2.25 17.47
CA TYR A 119 -2.13 -1.43 18.23
C TYR A 119 -2.83 -0.15 18.72
N ILE A 120 -3.07 -0.08 20.03
CA ILE A 120 -3.89 0.95 20.66
C ILE A 120 -3.02 2.10 21.18
N ASN A 121 -3.38 3.35 20.88
CA ASN A 121 -2.68 4.56 21.30
C ASN A 121 -1.19 4.55 20.85
N ASP A 122 -0.27 4.65 21.80
CA ASP A 122 1.17 4.70 21.57
C ASP A 122 1.81 3.32 21.40
N ALA A 123 1.01 2.24 21.35
CA ALA A 123 1.53 0.89 21.17
C ALA A 123 2.40 0.74 19.93
N PHE A 124 3.44 -0.07 20.05
CA PHE A 124 4.45 -0.34 19.03
C PHE A 124 4.76 -1.84 18.98
N TYR A 125 5.60 -2.23 18.02
CA TYR A 125 6.14 -3.58 17.91
C TYR A 125 7.65 -3.55 17.66
N THR A 126 8.28 -4.69 17.85
CA THR A 126 9.69 -4.93 17.51
C THR A 126 9.88 -6.33 16.96
N GLY A 127 10.95 -6.53 16.17
CA GLY A 127 11.40 -7.87 15.76
C GLY A 127 10.74 -8.38 14.48
N GLU A 128 10.19 -7.48 13.67
CA GLU A 128 9.63 -7.81 12.38
C GLU A 128 10.70 -8.25 11.36
N THR A 129 10.42 -9.34 10.65
CA THR A 129 11.26 -9.89 9.58
C THR A 129 10.36 -10.57 8.55
N ASP A 130 10.93 -11.15 7.49
CA ASP A 130 10.20 -11.99 6.54
C ASP A 130 9.54 -13.22 7.17
N LEU A 131 9.92 -13.62 8.39
CA LEU A 131 9.36 -14.79 9.11
C LEU A 131 8.65 -14.41 10.41
N THR A 132 8.58 -13.12 10.74
CA THR A 132 7.98 -12.62 11.99
C THR A 132 7.19 -11.35 11.71
N LYS A 133 5.90 -11.48 11.44
CA LYS A 133 5.00 -10.34 11.19
C LYS A 133 3.53 -10.73 11.35
N VAL A 134 2.61 -9.84 11.00
CA VAL A 134 1.20 -10.17 10.82
C VAL A 134 0.98 -10.68 9.39
N ASP A 135 0.62 -11.94 9.25
CA ASP A 135 0.14 -12.52 8.00
C ASP A 135 -1.39 -12.40 7.97
N GLY A 136 -1.89 -11.32 7.36
CA GLY A 136 -3.30 -10.93 7.35
C GLY A 136 -3.51 -9.46 7.74
N TYR A 137 -4.60 -9.17 8.45
CA TYR A 137 -4.94 -7.82 8.92
C TYR A 137 -4.30 -7.43 10.25
N ALA A 138 -3.54 -6.35 10.20
CA ALA A 138 -3.16 -5.56 11.37
C ALA A 138 -4.05 -4.31 11.47
N ALA A 139 -4.17 -3.76 12.67
CA ALA A 139 -4.96 -2.56 12.93
C ALA A 139 -4.22 -1.58 13.84
N LEU A 140 -4.63 -0.33 13.81
CA LEU A 140 -4.30 0.68 14.81
C LEU A 140 -5.58 1.29 15.34
N SER A 141 -5.57 1.73 16.59
CA SER A 141 -6.68 2.45 17.23
C SER A 141 -6.18 3.66 17.99
N ASN A 142 -6.86 4.80 17.83
CA ASN A 142 -6.49 6.09 18.44
C ASN A 142 -5.04 6.52 18.17
N LYS A 143 -4.57 6.29 16.93
CA LYS A 143 -3.21 6.64 16.48
C LYS A 143 -3.26 7.42 15.18
N GLN A 144 -2.38 8.40 15.02
CA GLN A 144 -2.32 9.21 13.80
C GLN A 144 -1.54 8.51 12.69
N ASN A 145 -0.35 7.99 13.00
CA ASN A 145 0.55 7.39 12.01
C ASN A 145 0.97 6.00 12.48
N PHE A 146 1.17 5.10 11.54
CA PHE A 146 1.60 3.74 11.85
C PHE A 146 2.24 3.06 10.65
N LEU A 147 3.27 2.26 10.93
CA LEU A 147 3.81 1.29 9.98
C LEU A 147 3.14 -0.04 10.31
N PHE A 148 2.35 -0.58 9.40
CA PHE A 148 1.71 -1.88 9.62
C PHE A 148 2.73 -3.01 9.37
N PRO A 149 2.97 -3.93 10.32
CA PRO A 149 3.89 -5.05 10.13
C PRO A 149 3.18 -6.18 9.38
N THR A 150 2.73 -5.91 8.16
CA THR A 150 1.97 -6.86 7.33
C THR A 150 2.88 -7.64 6.39
N GLY A 151 2.42 -8.79 5.94
CA GLY A 151 3.13 -9.62 4.96
C GLY A 151 2.34 -10.87 4.58
N ILE A 152 3.03 -11.78 3.89
CA ILE A 152 2.60 -13.17 3.69
C ILE A 152 3.58 -14.10 4.40
N THR A 153 3.37 -15.40 4.38
CA THR A 153 4.09 -16.40 5.20
C THR A 153 5.61 -16.20 5.25
N ASP A 154 6.25 -15.93 4.12
CA ASP A 154 7.71 -15.83 3.95
C ASP A 154 8.19 -14.45 3.50
N LYS A 155 7.35 -13.42 3.60
CA LYS A 155 7.69 -12.07 3.12
C LYS A 155 7.06 -10.96 3.93
N LEU A 156 7.89 -10.03 4.40
CA LEU A 156 7.44 -8.79 5.02
C LEU A 156 7.11 -7.78 3.92
N ARG A 157 5.90 -7.22 3.97
CA ARG A 157 5.52 -6.10 3.11
C ARG A 157 4.72 -5.08 3.92
N PRO A 158 5.42 -4.15 4.58
CA PRO A 158 4.79 -3.17 5.43
C PRO A 158 4.18 -2.04 4.59
N ILE A 159 3.16 -1.40 5.13
CA ILE A 159 2.59 -0.17 4.60
C ILE A 159 2.63 0.89 5.70
N GLU A 160 3.17 2.07 5.40
CA GLU A 160 3.13 3.20 6.33
C GLU A 160 1.92 4.06 6.02
N LEU A 161 1.06 4.29 7.01
CA LEU A 161 -0.04 5.25 6.95
C LEU A 161 0.36 6.53 7.69
N ARG A 162 0.26 7.68 7.02
CA ARG A 162 0.42 9.00 7.65
C ARG A 162 -0.83 9.83 7.47
N SER A 163 -1.50 10.11 8.58
CA SER A 163 -2.85 10.68 8.57
C SER A 163 -2.82 12.14 8.99
N SER A 164 -3.75 12.94 8.45
CA SER A 164 -3.92 14.35 8.80
C SER A 164 -4.42 14.57 10.24
N SER A 165 -5.04 13.55 10.85
CA SER A 165 -5.50 13.55 12.23
C SER A 165 -5.51 12.13 12.82
N VAL A 166 -5.85 11.99 14.10
CA VAL A 166 -5.91 10.69 14.78
C VAL A 166 -6.98 9.81 14.15
N ASN A 167 -6.61 8.58 13.77
CA ASN A 167 -7.58 7.57 13.37
C ASN A 167 -8.20 6.95 14.62
N ALA A 168 -9.53 6.92 14.67
CA ALA A 168 -10.23 6.09 15.65
C ALA A 168 -9.89 4.60 15.44
N LEU A 169 -9.84 4.18 14.16
CA LEU A 169 -9.45 2.85 13.72
C LEU A 169 -8.89 2.97 12.29
N ALA A 170 -7.82 2.24 11.98
CA ALA A 170 -7.42 1.93 10.62
C ALA A 170 -6.90 0.50 10.55
N LYS A 171 -7.04 -0.15 9.38
CA LYS A 171 -6.64 -1.55 9.18
C LYS A 171 -5.89 -1.69 7.88
N ALA A 172 -4.94 -2.60 7.83
CA ALA A 172 -4.25 -2.92 6.60
C ALA A 172 -3.93 -4.40 6.50
N ALA A 173 -3.95 -4.92 5.27
CA ALA A 173 -3.43 -6.22 4.92
C ALA A 173 -2.72 -6.18 3.57
N TYR A 174 -1.76 -7.09 3.41
CA TYR A 174 -1.01 -7.28 2.18
C TYR A 174 -1.43 -8.57 1.46
N PHE A 175 -1.51 -8.49 0.14
CA PHE A 175 -1.88 -9.57 -0.77
C PHE A 175 -0.85 -9.68 -1.89
N TYR A 176 -0.21 -10.83 -2.00
CA TYR A 176 0.67 -11.17 -3.13
C TYR A 176 -0.11 -12.03 -4.14
N GLU A 177 -1.09 -11.41 -4.79
CA GLU A 177 -1.94 -12.06 -5.78
C GLU A 177 -2.41 -11.05 -6.83
N ASP A 178 -2.95 -11.56 -7.95
CA ASP A 178 -3.44 -10.73 -9.04
C ASP A 178 -4.78 -10.06 -8.65
N PRO A 179 -4.87 -8.72 -8.63
CA PRO A 179 -6.11 -7.99 -8.33
C PRO A 179 -7.25 -8.27 -9.33
N ASN A 180 -6.98 -8.87 -10.50
CA ASN A 180 -8.02 -9.33 -11.42
C ASN A 180 -8.75 -10.59 -10.93
N VAL A 181 -8.12 -11.37 -10.03
CA VAL A 181 -8.66 -12.64 -9.49
C VAL A 181 -8.36 -12.78 -7.99
N PRO A 182 -8.82 -11.82 -7.16
CA PRO A 182 -8.48 -11.81 -5.74
C PRO A 182 -9.13 -13.00 -5.02
N SER A 183 -8.41 -13.61 -4.08
CA SER A 183 -8.82 -14.86 -3.41
C SER A 183 -9.86 -14.66 -2.30
N THR A 184 -9.96 -13.44 -1.78
CA THR A 184 -10.78 -13.12 -0.58
C THR A 184 -11.87 -12.10 -0.82
N PHE A 185 -11.79 -11.34 -1.91
CA PHE A 185 -12.74 -10.30 -2.26
C PHE A 185 -13.89 -10.89 -3.10
N THR A 186 -15.07 -10.30 -2.96
CA THR A 186 -16.25 -10.72 -3.75
C THR A 186 -16.25 -10.13 -5.16
N THR A 187 -15.40 -9.14 -5.41
CA THR A 187 -15.25 -8.41 -6.66
C THR A 187 -13.82 -8.49 -7.16
N SER A 188 -13.63 -8.49 -8.47
CA SER A 188 -12.33 -8.32 -9.13
C SER A 188 -12.04 -6.86 -9.43
N PHE A 189 -10.76 -6.48 -9.46
CA PHE A 189 -10.29 -5.14 -9.78
C PHE A 189 -9.60 -5.13 -11.14
N ASN A 190 -10.40 -5.05 -12.22
CA ASN A 190 -9.91 -5.22 -13.59
C ASN A 190 -8.84 -4.18 -13.94
N THR A 191 -7.59 -4.60 -14.16
CA THR A 191 -6.45 -3.71 -14.44
C THR A 191 -6.54 -2.97 -15.78
N ASN A 192 -7.51 -3.31 -16.63
CA ASN A 192 -7.83 -2.57 -17.85
C ASN A 192 -8.88 -1.47 -17.64
N GLN A 193 -9.61 -1.48 -16.52
CA GLN A 193 -10.55 -0.42 -16.16
C GLN A 193 -9.80 0.64 -15.37
N LYS A 194 -9.22 1.62 -16.07
CA LYS A 194 -8.37 2.65 -15.47
C LYS A 194 -8.64 3.99 -16.14
N SER A 195 -8.37 5.09 -15.42
CA SER A 195 -8.40 6.44 -15.97
C SER A 195 -7.40 6.60 -17.12
N ASP A 196 -7.68 7.49 -18.08
CA ASP A 196 -6.89 7.67 -19.30
C ASP A 196 -5.41 8.03 -19.07
N ILE A 197 -5.07 8.61 -17.91
CA ILE A 197 -3.68 8.96 -17.55
C ILE A 197 -2.83 7.74 -17.17
N LEU A 198 -3.47 6.62 -16.80
CA LEU A 198 -2.79 5.40 -16.37
C LEU A 198 -2.55 4.47 -17.55
N LEU A 199 -1.31 3.97 -17.66
CA LEU A 199 -0.90 3.07 -18.74
C LEU A 199 -0.96 1.61 -18.32
N ARG A 200 -0.39 1.29 -17.16
CA ARG A 200 -0.31 -0.07 -16.61
C ARG A 200 -0.67 -0.06 -15.13
N ILE A 201 -1.25 -1.16 -14.67
CA ILE A 201 -1.53 -1.43 -13.26
C ILE A 201 -0.87 -2.75 -12.92
N SER A 202 -0.22 -2.83 -11.76
CA SER A 202 0.39 -4.06 -11.28
C SER A 202 -0.63 -5.18 -11.17
N SER A 203 -0.23 -6.37 -11.58
CA SER A 203 -0.99 -7.61 -11.38
C SER A 203 -0.31 -8.56 -10.40
N TYR A 204 0.65 -8.08 -9.60
CA TYR A 204 1.52 -8.91 -8.76
C TYR A 204 1.15 -8.87 -7.28
N GLU A 205 0.78 -7.70 -6.79
CA GLU A 205 0.50 -7.49 -5.38
C GLU A 205 -0.46 -6.32 -5.19
N PHE A 206 -1.14 -6.26 -4.06
CA PHE A 206 -1.94 -5.10 -3.65
C PHE A 206 -2.08 -5.07 -2.12
N TRP A 207 -2.55 -3.92 -1.63
CA TRP A 207 -2.87 -3.70 -0.22
C TRP A 207 -4.34 -3.33 -0.09
N ASP A 208 -4.97 -3.86 0.95
CA ASP A 208 -6.23 -3.34 1.46
C ASP A 208 -5.91 -2.41 2.65
N LEU A 209 -6.50 -1.23 2.66
CA LEU A 209 -6.26 -0.20 3.66
C LEU A 209 -7.56 0.56 3.96
N ASP A 210 -8.07 0.34 5.17
CA ASP A 210 -9.24 1.04 5.70
C ASP A 210 -8.82 2.20 6.60
N SER A 211 -9.29 3.42 6.30
CA SER A 211 -9.21 4.59 7.19
C SER A 211 -10.20 5.68 6.75
N ASP A 212 -10.84 6.30 7.77
CA ASP A 212 -11.75 7.43 7.60
C ASP A 212 -11.05 8.80 7.55
N ILE A 213 -9.71 8.82 7.68
CA ILE A 213 -8.92 10.05 7.76
C ILE A 213 -8.14 10.25 6.45
N LEU A 214 -8.13 11.49 5.94
CA LEU A 214 -7.27 11.88 4.83
C LEU A 214 -5.81 11.60 5.17
N SER A 215 -5.17 10.80 4.33
CA SER A 215 -3.85 10.23 4.59
C SER A 215 -3.03 10.14 3.31
N ASN A 216 -1.71 10.08 3.45
CA ASN A 216 -0.86 9.50 2.42
C ASN A 216 -0.29 8.17 2.92
N VAL A 217 0.16 7.35 1.98
CA VAL A 217 0.74 6.05 2.27
C VAL A 217 2.14 5.96 1.69
N ILE A 218 3.00 5.19 2.35
CA ILE A 218 4.29 4.78 1.79
C ILE A 218 4.27 3.28 1.57
N LEU A 219 4.47 2.90 0.31
CA LEU A 219 4.64 1.53 -0.12
C LEU A 219 6.12 1.28 -0.41
N THR A 220 6.58 0.07 -0.12
CA THR A 220 7.90 -0.41 -0.51
C THR A 220 7.78 -1.51 -1.55
N TRP A 221 8.80 -1.64 -2.39
CA TRP A 221 8.89 -2.73 -3.36
C TRP A 221 10.25 -3.40 -3.29
N ASP A 222 10.30 -4.59 -3.85
CA ASP A 222 11.51 -5.38 -4.07
C ASP A 222 11.44 -6.09 -5.43
N ILE A 223 12.33 -7.06 -5.65
CA ILE A 223 12.44 -7.77 -6.92
C ILE A 223 11.15 -8.52 -7.31
N ASP A 224 10.37 -9.01 -6.35
CA ASP A 224 9.16 -9.78 -6.64
C ASP A 224 8.00 -8.86 -7.07
N SER A 225 8.04 -7.58 -6.69
CA SER A 225 7.09 -6.57 -7.15
C SER A 225 7.10 -6.38 -8.67
N SER A 226 8.15 -6.86 -9.35
CA SER A 226 8.24 -6.87 -10.80
C SER A 226 8.04 -5.49 -11.44
N ILE A 227 8.57 -4.44 -10.78
CA ILE A 227 8.52 -3.05 -11.25
C ILE A 227 8.95 -2.88 -12.72
N PRO A 228 9.99 -3.58 -13.24
CA PRO A 228 10.36 -3.50 -14.66
C PRO A 228 9.25 -3.88 -15.66
N ASN A 229 8.24 -4.64 -15.22
CA ASN A 229 7.11 -5.01 -16.07
C ASN A 229 5.97 -3.97 -15.99
N ILE A 230 6.00 -3.11 -14.97
CA ILE A 230 4.97 -2.11 -14.70
C ILE A 230 5.34 -0.76 -15.31
N VAL A 231 6.61 -0.35 -15.24
CA VAL A 231 7.07 0.97 -15.72
C VAL A 231 8.32 0.87 -16.57
N ASP A 232 8.43 1.73 -17.59
CA ASP A 232 9.65 1.84 -18.41
C ASP A 232 10.70 2.77 -17.76
N ARG A 233 10.24 3.75 -16.98
CA ARG A 233 11.06 4.68 -16.21
C ARG A 233 10.58 4.69 -14.76
N ILE A 234 11.51 4.68 -13.80
CA ILE A 234 11.15 4.54 -12.39
C ILE A 234 10.33 5.75 -11.89
N GLU A 235 10.57 6.92 -12.46
CA GLU A 235 9.83 8.17 -12.22
C GLU A 235 8.35 8.11 -12.64
N ASP A 236 7.97 7.18 -13.52
CA ASP A 236 6.58 7.01 -13.98
C ASP A 236 5.76 6.11 -13.03
N LEU A 237 6.41 5.53 -12.01
CA LEU A 237 5.76 4.70 -10.98
C LEU A 237 4.79 5.53 -10.15
N ARG A 238 3.58 5.01 -9.95
CA ARG A 238 2.53 5.61 -9.12
C ARG A 238 2.02 4.62 -8.09
N VAL A 239 1.50 5.18 -7.00
CA VAL A 239 0.47 4.50 -6.22
C VAL A 239 -0.85 4.70 -6.95
N VAL A 240 -1.61 3.62 -7.15
CA VAL A 240 -2.93 3.66 -7.79
C VAL A 240 -3.96 2.98 -6.90
N GLY A 241 -5.21 3.42 -6.96
CA GLY A 241 -6.31 2.90 -6.13
C GLY A 241 -7.52 2.52 -6.95
N TRP A 242 -8.20 1.44 -6.58
CA TRP A 242 -9.47 1.03 -7.17
C TRP A 242 -10.63 1.82 -6.56
N ASP A 243 -11.17 2.79 -7.29
CA ASP A 243 -12.25 3.65 -6.81
C ASP A 243 -13.55 2.86 -6.65
N LYS A 244 -14.14 2.86 -5.45
CA LYS A 244 -15.35 2.08 -5.14
C LYS A 244 -16.60 2.61 -5.87
N THR A 245 -16.62 3.90 -6.17
CA THR A 245 -17.79 4.56 -6.76
C THR A 245 -17.84 4.32 -8.26
N ASP A 246 -16.71 4.53 -8.93
CA ASP A 246 -16.62 4.48 -10.39
C ASP A 246 -16.21 3.08 -10.91
N GLY A 247 -15.60 2.25 -10.05
CA GLY A 247 -15.14 0.91 -10.45
C GLY A 247 -14.02 0.99 -11.48
N ILE A 248 -13.07 1.90 -11.27
CA ILE A 248 -11.89 2.11 -12.11
C ILE A 248 -10.65 2.37 -11.24
N TRP A 249 -9.48 2.04 -11.77
CA TRP A 249 -8.20 2.46 -11.21
C TRP A 249 -7.94 3.93 -11.47
N VAL A 250 -7.51 4.66 -10.44
CA VAL A 250 -7.12 6.08 -10.52
C VAL A 250 -5.72 6.30 -9.94
N ASP A 251 -5.06 7.34 -10.43
CA ASP A 251 -3.73 7.73 -9.97
C ASP A 251 -3.83 8.36 -8.57
N LEU A 252 -3.16 7.76 -7.58
CA LEU A 252 -3.01 8.31 -6.22
C LEU A 252 -1.67 9.02 -6.05
N GLY A 253 -0.88 9.15 -7.10
CA GLY A 253 0.30 10.00 -7.17
C GLY A 253 1.62 9.33 -6.78
N ASN A 254 2.66 10.15 -6.85
CA ASN A 254 4.03 9.85 -6.45
C ASN A 254 4.66 11.15 -5.91
N THR A 255 4.45 11.46 -4.64
CA THR A 255 4.98 12.70 -4.01
C THR A 255 6.42 12.57 -3.56
N ASN A 256 6.92 11.34 -3.41
CA ASN A 256 8.30 11.05 -3.09
C ASN A 256 8.65 9.64 -3.57
N LEU A 257 9.80 9.50 -4.21
CA LEU A 257 10.31 8.26 -4.78
C LEU A 257 11.76 8.07 -4.38
N SER A 258 12.10 6.87 -3.93
CA SER A 258 13.48 6.47 -3.64
C SER A 258 13.73 5.04 -4.08
N GLY A 259 14.92 4.76 -4.59
CA GLY A 259 15.32 3.41 -5.01
C GLY A 259 15.48 3.27 -6.52
N ASP A 260 15.40 2.02 -6.98
CA ASP A 260 15.56 1.63 -8.38
C ASP A 260 14.54 0.54 -8.76
N PHE A 261 14.69 -0.05 -9.95
CA PHE A 261 13.82 -1.10 -10.45
C PHE A 261 13.77 -2.39 -9.61
N THR A 262 14.71 -2.58 -8.68
CA THR A 262 14.84 -3.80 -7.87
C THR A 262 14.38 -3.61 -6.43
N SER A 263 14.45 -2.40 -5.88
CA SER A 263 13.94 -2.09 -4.54
C SER A 263 13.79 -0.59 -4.31
N GLY A 264 12.86 -0.21 -3.44
CA GLY A 264 12.66 1.19 -3.10
C GLY A 264 11.36 1.48 -2.35
N SER A 265 11.01 2.76 -2.29
CA SER A 265 9.77 3.25 -1.69
C SER A 265 9.14 4.40 -2.47
N ILE A 266 7.80 4.44 -2.44
CA ILE A 266 6.98 5.46 -3.09
C ILE A 266 5.94 5.98 -2.12
N THR A 267 5.75 7.30 -2.11
CA THR A 267 4.74 7.99 -1.30
C THR A 267 3.60 8.46 -2.19
N SER A 268 2.36 8.14 -1.83
CA SER A 268 1.18 8.66 -2.54
C SER A 268 0.98 10.17 -2.29
N ALA A 269 0.10 10.78 -3.07
CA ALA A 269 -0.60 12.00 -2.67
C ALA A 269 -1.55 11.73 -1.50
N THR A 270 -2.15 12.78 -0.95
CA THR A 270 -3.18 12.64 0.09
C THR A 270 -4.50 12.20 -0.52
N PHE A 271 -5.09 11.15 0.01
CA PHE A 271 -6.40 10.61 -0.39
C PHE A 271 -7.18 10.12 0.84
N LEU A 272 -8.44 9.74 0.66
CA LEU A 272 -9.25 9.08 1.69
C LEU A 272 -9.20 7.57 1.45
N PRO A 273 -8.53 6.76 2.31
CA PRO A 273 -8.39 5.32 2.04
C PRO A 273 -9.71 4.58 1.84
N ASN A 274 -10.73 4.87 2.66
CA ASN A 274 -12.06 4.25 2.52
C ASN A 274 -12.80 4.54 1.21
N ALA A 275 -12.32 5.47 0.37
CA ALA A 275 -12.85 5.67 -0.99
C ALA A 275 -12.38 4.60 -1.98
N TYR A 276 -11.34 3.84 -1.63
CA TYR A 276 -10.70 2.84 -2.50
C TYR A 276 -10.78 1.45 -1.87
N GLU A 277 -11.01 0.41 -2.69
CA GLU A 277 -11.08 -0.96 -2.18
C GLU A 277 -9.70 -1.55 -1.95
N VAL A 278 -8.79 -1.30 -2.90
CA VAL A 278 -7.40 -1.73 -2.82
C VAL A 278 -6.50 -0.69 -3.46
N ILE A 279 -5.23 -0.69 -3.06
CA ILE A 279 -4.18 0.10 -3.69
C ILE A 279 -3.05 -0.80 -4.17
N THR A 280 -2.35 -0.37 -5.23
CA THR A 280 -1.18 -1.08 -5.77
C THR A 280 -0.27 -0.11 -6.52
N PHE A 281 0.71 -0.63 -7.24
CA PHE A 281 1.56 0.11 -8.16
C PHE A 281 0.93 0.25 -9.54
N GLY A 282 1.18 1.37 -10.20
CA GLY A 282 0.83 1.58 -11.59
C GLY A 282 1.85 2.46 -12.30
N GLU A 283 1.61 2.66 -13.59
CA GLU A 283 2.36 3.58 -14.44
C GLU A 283 1.44 4.72 -14.86
N SER A 284 1.91 5.94 -14.70
CA SER A 284 1.25 7.13 -15.21
C SER A 284 2.24 7.99 -15.96
N LEU A 285 1.76 8.62 -17.03
CA LEU A 285 2.52 9.65 -17.74
C LEU A 285 2.53 10.99 -16.99
N SER A 286 1.76 11.14 -15.91
CA SER A 286 1.67 12.38 -15.15
C SER A 286 2.60 12.38 -13.95
N THR A 287 3.69 13.16 -13.97
CA THR A 287 4.22 13.86 -12.78
C THR A 287 5.34 14.79 -13.23
N GLU A 288 5.10 16.10 -13.30
CA GLU A 288 6.16 17.14 -13.32
C GLU A 288 7.29 17.02 -14.37
N SER A 289 7.26 16.05 -15.28
CA SER A 289 8.40 15.59 -16.08
C SER A 289 8.08 15.45 -17.56
N ILE A 290 7.12 16.22 -18.06
CA ILE A 290 7.15 16.56 -19.49
C ILE A 290 8.26 17.60 -19.67
N THR A 291 9.51 17.16 -19.63
CA THR A 291 10.63 17.96 -20.12
C THR A 291 10.57 17.92 -21.63
N LEU A 292 9.88 18.88 -22.25
CA LEU A 292 9.99 19.04 -23.70
C LEU A 292 11.37 19.59 -24.02
N ASP A 293 12.01 18.97 -25.01
CA ASP A 293 13.30 19.38 -25.54
C ASP A 293 13.22 20.77 -26.19
N ASN A 294 14.40 21.27 -26.56
CA ASN A 294 14.50 22.42 -27.45
C ASN A 294 14.44 21.95 -28.89
N TYR A 295 13.63 22.62 -29.70
CA TYR A 295 13.34 22.18 -31.06
C TYR A 295 14.17 22.92 -32.10
N ILE A 296 14.44 22.27 -33.22
CA ILE A 296 14.90 22.91 -34.45
C ILE A 296 13.76 22.81 -35.47
N LEU A 297 13.51 23.91 -36.20
CA LEU A 297 12.46 24.01 -37.22
C LEU A 297 13.12 24.47 -38.52
N THR A 298 13.05 23.64 -39.56
CA THR A 298 13.63 23.87 -40.89
C THR A 298 12.56 23.65 -41.95
N PRO A 299 11.64 24.61 -42.17
CA PRO A 299 10.52 24.46 -43.08
C PRO A 299 10.97 24.61 -44.55
N ASN A 300 11.68 23.60 -45.06
CA ASN A 300 12.27 23.56 -46.40
C ASN A 300 11.62 22.49 -47.31
N ASP A 301 10.55 21.85 -46.83
CA ASP A 301 9.79 20.78 -47.50
C ASP A 301 10.63 19.51 -47.79
N ASP A 302 11.68 19.25 -47.01
CA ASP A 302 12.48 18.02 -47.12
C ASP A 302 11.94 16.84 -46.30
N GLY A 303 10.89 17.07 -45.51
CA GLY A 303 10.23 16.09 -44.65
C GLY A 303 10.84 16.00 -43.24
N VAL A 304 11.87 16.77 -42.92
CA VAL A 304 12.59 16.72 -41.64
C VAL A 304 12.47 18.07 -40.93
N ASN A 305 11.87 18.06 -39.74
CA ASN A 305 11.65 19.26 -38.92
C ASN A 305 10.92 20.39 -39.65
N ASP A 306 10.05 20.08 -40.62
CA ASP A 306 9.21 21.08 -41.30
C ASP A 306 8.14 21.67 -40.37
N TYR A 307 7.77 20.95 -39.31
CA TYR A 307 6.78 21.34 -38.32
C TYR A 307 7.32 21.21 -36.90
N LEU A 308 6.85 22.06 -35.99
CA LEU A 308 7.07 21.89 -34.56
C LEU A 308 6.19 20.76 -34.02
N VAL A 309 6.77 19.57 -33.89
CA VAL A 309 6.08 18.39 -33.33
C VAL A 309 6.35 18.30 -31.83
N ILE A 310 5.29 18.42 -31.03
CA ILE A 310 5.33 18.24 -29.57
C ILE A 310 4.50 17.00 -29.25
N ASP A 311 5.14 15.88 -28.94
CA ASP A 311 4.44 14.60 -28.72
C ASP A 311 3.45 14.65 -27.54
N ALA A 312 3.77 15.43 -26.51
CA ALA A 312 2.95 15.61 -25.32
C ALA A 312 1.53 16.16 -25.59
N VAL A 313 1.29 16.79 -26.74
CA VAL A 313 -0.04 17.31 -27.10
C VAL A 313 -1.06 16.20 -27.35
N ALA A 314 -0.58 14.98 -27.68
CA ALA A 314 -1.45 13.81 -27.81
C ALA A 314 -2.08 13.40 -26.48
N LEU A 315 -1.45 13.76 -25.36
CA LEU A 315 -1.92 13.47 -23.99
C LEU A 315 -2.96 14.47 -23.49
N SER A 316 -3.14 15.59 -24.20
CA SER A 316 -4.12 16.60 -23.84
C SER A 316 -4.79 17.16 -25.10
N PRO A 317 -5.89 16.54 -25.57
CA PRO A 317 -6.68 17.08 -26.68
C PRO A 317 -7.12 18.53 -26.45
N ASN A 318 -7.36 18.91 -25.19
CA ASN A 318 -7.56 20.28 -24.74
C ASN A 318 -6.22 20.90 -24.35
N ASN A 319 -5.46 21.36 -25.34
CA ASN A 319 -4.19 22.04 -25.13
C ASN A 319 -4.19 23.44 -25.75
N LYS A 320 -3.16 24.22 -25.43
CA LYS A 320 -2.89 25.52 -26.07
C LYS A 320 -1.40 25.74 -26.24
N ILE A 321 -1.00 26.21 -27.42
CA ILE A 321 0.38 26.65 -27.68
C ILE A 321 0.43 28.17 -27.91
N GLU A 322 1.48 28.80 -27.39
CA GLU A 322 1.80 30.21 -27.56
C GLU A 322 3.30 30.32 -27.92
N ILE A 323 3.63 30.90 -29.08
CA ILE A 323 5.01 31.10 -29.53
C ILE A 323 5.33 32.60 -29.56
N TYR A 324 6.48 32.96 -29.00
CA TYR A 324 6.96 34.31 -28.78
C TYR A 324 8.27 34.54 -29.53
N ASN A 325 8.45 35.72 -30.08
CA ASN A 325 9.77 36.15 -30.55
C ASN A 325 10.67 36.59 -29.40
N ARG A 326 11.95 36.89 -29.71
CA ARG A 326 12.95 37.36 -28.74
C ARG A 326 12.60 38.65 -27.96
N TRP A 327 11.56 39.38 -28.38
CA TRP A 327 11.07 40.58 -27.69
C TRP A 327 9.80 40.30 -26.85
N GLY A 328 9.42 39.04 -26.67
CA GLY A 328 8.26 38.63 -25.88
C GLY A 328 6.91 38.89 -26.58
N ARG A 329 6.90 39.11 -27.89
CA ARG A 329 5.63 39.26 -28.64
C ARG A 329 5.17 37.93 -29.19
N ILE A 330 3.88 37.61 -28.99
CA ILE A 330 3.24 36.42 -29.56
C ILE A 330 3.24 36.53 -31.08
N VAL A 331 3.83 35.54 -31.74
CA VAL A 331 3.84 35.38 -33.20
C VAL A 331 2.86 34.31 -33.67
N TYR A 332 2.62 33.30 -32.84
CA TYR A 332 1.69 32.21 -33.11
C TYR A 332 0.94 31.79 -31.85
N THR A 333 -0.35 31.50 -31.97
CA THR A 333 -1.12 30.89 -30.87
C THR A 333 -2.30 30.08 -31.41
N VAL A 334 -2.55 28.90 -30.85
CA VAL A 334 -3.71 28.09 -31.21
C VAL A 334 -4.14 27.20 -30.04
N GLU A 335 -5.45 26.96 -29.95
CA GLU A 335 -6.05 25.98 -29.05
C GLU A 335 -6.18 24.64 -29.78
N ASN A 336 -6.12 23.53 -29.05
CA ASN A 336 -6.12 22.17 -29.59
C ASN A 336 -5.05 22.00 -30.68
N TYR A 337 -3.80 22.34 -30.35
CA TYR A 337 -2.66 22.26 -31.24
C TYR A 337 -2.45 20.83 -31.75
N LYS A 338 -2.19 20.71 -33.06
CA LYS A 338 -2.09 19.43 -33.79
C LYS A 338 -0.74 19.23 -34.48
N ASN A 339 0.33 19.83 -33.97
CA ASN A 339 1.68 19.73 -34.55
C ASN A 339 1.76 20.28 -35.98
N LEU A 340 1.12 21.43 -36.23
CA LEU A 340 1.01 22.05 -37.57
C LEU A 340 1.71 23.41 -37.69
N PHE A 341 2.54 23.80 -36.72
CA PHE A 341 3.29 25.06 -36.83
C PHE A 341 4.51 24.86 -37.74
N ASP A 342 4.53 25.57 -38.86
CA ASP A 342 5.49 25.51 -39.96
C ASP A 342 6.42 26.75 -40.02
N GLY A 343 6.46 27.55 -38.95
CA GLY A 343 7.20 28.81 -38.92
C GLY A 343 6.41 30.01 -39.46
N THR A 344 5.12 29.86 -39.80
CA THR A 344 4.26 30.98 -40.19
C THR A 344 3.53 31.61 -39.00
N ALA A 345 3.54 32.94 -38.92
CA ALA A 345 2.83 33.68 -37.88
C ALA A 345 1.33 33.74 -38.16
N ASN A 346 0.50 33.56 -37.13
CA ASN A 346 -0.96 33.65 -37.25
C ASN A 346 -1.59 34.89 -36.59
N ASN A 347 -0.76 35.83 -36.11
CA ASN A 347 -1.23 37.04 -35.46
C ASN A 347 -1.71 38.13 -36.46
N LYS A 348 -2.49 39.10 -35.96
CA LYS A 348 -3.07 40.21 -36.75
C LYS A 348 -2.07 41.33 -37.12
N PHE A 349 -0.83 41.28 -36.63
CA PHE A 349 0.16 42.37 -36.72
C PHE A 349 1.37 42.04 -37.61
N THR A 350 1.43 40.84 -38.18
CA THR A 350 2.54 40.44 -39.07
C THR A 350 2.28 40.94 -40.49
N ILE A 351 3.16 41.84 -40.94
CA ILE A 351 3.07 42.58 -42.22
C ILE A 351 3.34 41.68 -43.44
N SER A 352 3.87 40.47 -43.22
CA SER A 352 4.23 39.51 -44.27
C SER A 352 3.81 38.09 -43.86
N LYS A 353 2.51 37.78 -43.91
CA LYS A 353 2.03 36.39 -43.68
C LYS A 353 2.62 35.40 -44.70
N ASP A 354 2.99 35.90 -45.89
CA ASP A 354 3.43 35.10 -47.03
C ASP A 354 4.95 34.87 -47.08
N LYS A 355 5.73 35.29 -46.06
CA LYS A 355 7.20 35.20 -46.06
C LYS A 355 7.80 34.39 -44.90
N GLY A 356 6.97 33.77 -44.05
CA GLY A 356 7.45 33.08 -42.86
C GLY A 356 8.05 34.02 -41.79
N LEU A 357 8.35 33.46 -40.62
CA LEU A 357 9.07 34.16 -39.55
C LEU A 357 10.58 34.20 -39.84
N PRO A 358 11.31 35.29 -39.56
CA PRO A 358 12.76 35.33 -39.76
C PRO A 358 13.53 34.31 -38.92
N ASP A 359 14.70 33.91 -39.39
CA ASP A 359 15.57 32.98 -38.67
C ASP A 359 15.95 33.47 -37.26
N GLY A 360 16.02 32.53 -36.33
CA GLY A 360 16.51 32.78 -34.98
C GLY A 360 15.74 32.03 -33.90
N ILE A 361 15.97 32.46 -32.66
CA ILE A 361 15.41 31.82 -31.46
C ILE A 361 14.02 32.40 -31.18
N TYR A 362 13.07 31.50 -30.98
CA TYR A 362 11.72 31.74 -30.51
C TYR A 362 11.48 30.95 -29.22
N PHE A 363 10.55 31.42 -28.39
CA PHE A 363 10.16 30.75 -27.16
C PHE A 363 8.75 30.22 -27.32
N TYR A 364 8.47 29.03 -26.80
CA TYR A 364 7.11 28.48 -26.80
C TYR A 364 6.66 28.20 -25.38
N VAL A 365 5.36 28.35 -25.16
CA VAL A 365 4.65 27.91 -23.97
C VAL A 365 3.55 26.96 -24.43
N VAL A 366 3.51 25.76 -23.87
CA VAL A 366 2.44 24.79 -24.12
C VAL A 366 1.71 24.48 -22.82
N LYS A 367 0.39 24.57 -22.87
CA LYS A 367 -0.52 24.27 -21.77
C LYS A 367 -1.31 23.04 -22.14
N LEU A 368 -1.20 21.99 -21.35
CA LEU A 368 -1.86 20.70 -21.51
C LEU A 368 -2.91 20.63 -20.40
N PHE A 369 -4.12 21.15 -20.67
CA PHE A 369 -5.10 21.39 -19.62
C PHE A 369 -5.66 20.09 -19.04
N ASP A 370 -5.67 19.01 -19.80
CA ASP A 370 -6.20 17.70 -19.35
C ASP A 370 -5.32 17.04 -18.29
N ILE A 371 -4.03 17.41 -18.25
CA ILE A 371 -3.03 16.88 -17.32
C ILE A 371 -2.41 17.99 -16.45
N GLU A 372 -3.01 19.19 -16.47
CA GLU A 372 -2.60 20.38 -15.71
C GLU A 372 -1.12 20.79 -15.86
N VAL A 373 -0.49 20.46 -16.99
CA VAL A 373 0.91 20.80 -17.26
C VAL A 373 1.03 22.11 -18.03
N THR A 374 1.94 22.99 -17.59
CA THR A 374 2.43 24.12 -18.39
C THR A 374 3.93 23.99 -18.55
N HIS A 375 4.39 23.87 -19.79
CA HIS A 375 5.82 23.81 -20.12
C HIS A 375 6.24 25.01 -20.94
N GLN A 376 7.49 25.45 -20.75
CA GLN A 376 8.12 26.51 -21.52
C GLN A 376 9.48 26.06 -22.06
N GLY A 377 9.77 26.40 -23.30
CA GLY A 377 11.04 26.05 -23.95
C GLY A 377 11.39 27.03 -25.07
N TYR A 378 12.43 26.71 -25.84
CA TYR A 378 12.79 27.46 -27.03
C TYR A 378 12.89 26.57 -28.27
N LEU A 379 12.73 27.20 -29.43
CA LEU A 379 13.01 26.60 -30.72
C LEU A 379 13.92 27.51 -31.54
N TYR A 380 14.77 26.91 -32.36
CA TYR A 380 15.55 27.62 -33.37
C TYR A 380 14.90 27.41 -34.75
N LEU A 381 14.48 28.51 -35.37
CA LEU A 381 13.92 28.53 -36.73
C LEU A 381 15.02 28.89 -37.73
N ASN A 382 15.12 28.11 -38.81
CA ASN A 382 16.05 28.31 -39.92
C ASN A 382 15.35 28.00 -41.24
N ASN A 383 14.99 29.04 -42.01
CA ASN A 383 14.28 28.89 -43.28
C ASN A 383 15.20 28.57 -44.47
#